data_AF-A0A3B0THH4-F1
#
_entry.id   AF-A0A3B0THH4-F1
#
_cell.length_a   1.000
_cell.length_b   1.000
_cell.length_c   1.000
_cell.angle_alpha   90.00
_cell.angle_beta   90.00
_cell.angle_gamma   90.00
#
_symmetry.space_group_name_H-M   'P 1'
#
loop_
_entity.id
_entity.type
_entity.pdbx_description
1 polymer ?
#
loop_
_entity_poly.entity_id
_entity_poly.type
_entity_poly.pdbx_seq_one_letter_code
_entity_poly.pdbx_strand_id
1 'polypeptide(L)'
;MNLISPDPLPTKSFSDPTRAWEYIDYIYERNTLFIREQFLTLAKGQKPQGKVRAFYPKVEVSTASYQSARSSMPFGFLHSPGVYSTTISATKLFKTYLIEQLSLVLKNHGGVIDVSESDTPIPLHFAAAGSEELNDANVGKIDVPLRDLFDAPDLANTDDEISNGTLIPNEGGPYPLAAFTAPRIDYSLHRL
;
A
#
# COMPACT_ATOMS: atom_id res chain seq x y z
N MET A 1 -7.24 9.21 -22.08
CA MET A 1 -7.77 10.00 -20.95
C MET A 1 -6.58 10.52 -20.17
N ASN A 2 -6.60 11.79 -19.76
CA ASN A 2 -5.54 12.34 -18.91
C ASN A 2 -5.61 11.69 -17.52
N LEU A 3 -4.46 11.39 -16.93
CA LEU A 3 -4.35 10.90 -15.56
C LEU A 3 -4.14 12.10 -14.63
N ILE A 4 -4.91 12.19 -13.56
CA ILE A 4 -4.77 13.19 -12.51
C ILE A 4 -4.25 12.45 -11.27
N SER A 5 -3.01 12.75 -10.90
CA SER A 5 -2.29 12.11 -9.81
C SER A 5 -1.55 13.17 -9.00
N PRO A 6 -1.28 12.92 -7.71
CA PRO A 6 -0.43 13.81 -6.92
C PRO A 6 1.00 13.80 -7.47
N ASP A 7 1.78 14.84 -7.16
CA ASP A 7 3.19 14.90 -7.60
C ASP A 7 3.97 13.65 -7.13
N PRO A 8 4.85 13.07 -7.95
CA PRO A 8 5.61 11.89 -7.56
C PRO A 8 6.47 12.14 -6.32
N LEU A 9 6.48 11.17 -5.40
CA LEU A 9 7.37 11.18 -4.24
C LEU A 9 8.67 10.41 -4.53
N PRO A 10 9.81 10.89 -4.01
CA PRO A 10 11.07 10.18 -4.20
C PRO A 10 11.11 8.90 -3.36
N THR A 11 11.80 7.88 -3.86
CA THR A 11 12.16 6.73 -3.02
C THR A 11 13.11 7.17 -1.91
N LYS A 12 12.89 6.70 -0.69
CA LYS A 12 13.76 6.97 0.46
C LYS A 12 14.15 5.69 1.17
N SER A 13 15.40 5.63 1.61
CA SER A 13 15.98 4.50 2.34
C SER A 13 16.13 4.82 3.82
N PHE A 14 15.81 3.87 4.68
CA PHE A 14 15.82 4.05 6.13
C PHE A 14 16.52 2.90 6.85
N SER A 15 17.37 3.25 7.82
CA SER A 15 17.91 2.29 8.81
C SER A 15 17.15 2.34 10.15
N ASP A 16 16.17 3.25 10.27
CA ASP A 16 15.29 3.36 11.43
C ASP A 16 13.86 2.92 11.03
N PRO A 17 13.32 1.86 11.64
CA PRO A 17 12.01 1.33 11.30
C PRO A 17 10.86 2.29 11.63
N THR A 18 11.03 3.16 12.62
CA THR A 18 10.03 4.20 12.94
C THR A 18 10.02 5.26 11.85
N ARG A 19 11.19 5.70 11.36
CA ARG A 19 11.29 6.66 10.25
C ARG A 19 10.76 6.09 8.93
N ALA A 20 11.01 4.80 8.69
CA ALA A 20 10.42 4.10 7.56
C ALA A 20 8.88 4.13 7.65
N TRP A 21 8.32 3.78 8.81
CA TRP A 21 6.87 3.84 9.04
C TRP A 21 6.30 5.25 8.89
N GLU A 22 6.96 6.29 9.41
CA GLU A 22 6.52 7.69 9.25
C GLU A 22 6.38 8.06 7.77
N TYR A 23 7.30 7.60 6.92
CA TYR A 23 7.23 7.88 5.49
C TYR A 23 6.20 7.03 4.75
N ILE A 24 6.02 5.77 5.15
CA ILE A 24 4.93 4.90 4.66
C ILE A 24 3.57 5.55 4.96
N ASP A 25 3.37 6.00 6.21
CA ASP A 25 2.15 6.67 6.66
C ASP A 25 1.92 7.98 5.91
N TYR A 26 2.96 8.78 5.72
CA TYR A 26 2.89 10.01 4.93
C TYR A 26 2.41 9.77 3.49
N ILE A 27 2.98 8.79 2.79
CA ILE A 27 2.56 8.44 1.42
C ILE A 27 1.10 8.02 1.41
N TYR A 28 0.71 7.11 2.32
CA TYR A 28 -0.65 6.58 2.37
C TYR A 28 -1.69 7.67 2.65
N GLU A 29 -1.47 8.48 3.69
CA GLU A 29 -2.39 9.54 4.09
C GLU A 29 -2.50 10.64 3.03
N ARG A 30 -1.38 11.05 2.42
CA ARG A 30 -1.37 12.01 1.32
C ARG A 30 -2.20 11.50 0.14
N ASN A 31 -1.98 10.26 -0.25
CA ASN A 31 -2.58 9.69 -1.46
C ASN A 31 -4.07 9.38 -1.27
N THR A 32 -4.47 8.92 -0.09
CA THR A 32 -5.89 8.76 0.25
C THR A 32 -6.60 10.11 0.37
N LEU A 33 -5.97 11.12 1.01
CA LEU A 33 -6.51 12.47 1.08
C LEU A 33 -6.75 13.07 -0.31
N PHE A 34 -5.77 12.95 -1.22
CA PHE A 34 -5.92 13.42 -2.60
C PHE A 34 -7.15 12.82 -3.29
N ILE A 35 -7.36 11.51 -3.16
CA ILE A 35 -8.54 10.83 -3.75
C ILE A 35 -9.84 11.37 -3.12
N ARG A 36 -9.87 11.54 -1.80
CA ARG A 36 -11.04 12.07 -1.06
C ARG A 36 -11.38 13.50 -1.51
N GLU A 37 -10.38 14.36 -1.64
CA GLU A 37 -10.56 15.76 -2.08
C GLU A 37 -11.11 15.84 -3.50
N GLN A 38 -10.61 15.01 -4.42
CA GLN A 38 -11.14 14.93 -5.79
C GLN A 38 -12.59 14.44 -5.80
N PHE A 39 -12.94 13.46 -4.96
CA PHE A 39 -14.31 13.01 -4.84
C PHE A 39 -15.24 14.08 -4.25
N LEU A 40 -14.82 14.78 -3.19
CA LEU A 40 -15.59 15.89 -2.61
C LEU A 40 -15.80 17.03 -3.61
N THR A 41 -14.83 17.26 -4.48
CA THR A 41 -14.90 18.24 -5.58
C THR A 41 -15.93 17.82 -6.62
N LEU A 42 -15.93 16.54 -7.00
CA LEU A 42 -16.97 15.95 -7.86
C LEU A 42 -18.36 16.05 -7.24
N ALA A 43 -18.51 15.76 -5.95
CA ALA A 43 -19.78 15.85 -5.23
C ALA A 43 -20.34 17.28 -5.18
N LYS A 44 -19.48 18.30 -5.29
CA LYS A 44 -19.86 19.72 -5.44
C LYS A 44 -20.17 20.13 -6.88
N GLY A 45 -20.17 19.19 -7.83
CA GLY A 45 -20.48 19.39 -9.24
C GLY A 45 -19.28 19.71 -10.13
N GLN A 46 -18.05 19.70 -9.60
CA GLN A 46 -16.83 19.96 -10.36
C GLN A 46 -16.23 18.65 -10.85
N LYS A 47 -16.50 18.29 -12.10
CA LYS A 47 -16.00 17.05 -12.71
C LYS A 47 -14.50 17.13 -13.00
N PRO A 48 -13.67 16.17 -12.55
CA PRO A 48 -12.28 16.06 -12.95
C PRO A 48 -12.14 15.91 -14.49
N GLN A 49 -11.13 16.55 -15.07
CA GLN A 49 -10.86 16.50 -16.53
C GLN A 49 -10.12 15.22 -16.96
N GLY A 50 -10.06 14.21 -16.10
CA GLY A 50 -9.27 12.99 -16.28
C GLY A 50 -9.59 11.94 -15.22
N LYS A 51 -8.94 10.79 -15.33
CA LYS A 51 -9.04 9.72 -14.32
C LYS A 51 -8.16 10.06 -13.13
N VAL A 52 -8.74 10.10 -11.94
CA VAL A 52 -8.07 10.34 -10.68
C VAL A 52 -7.43 9.04 -10.19
N ARG A 53 -6.14 9.09 -9.86
CA ARG A 53 -5.40 7.93 -9.36
C ARG A 53 -4.29 8.34 -8.40
N ALA A 54 -4.17 7.64 -7.29
CA ALA A 54 -3.00 7.62 -6.44
C ALA A 54 -2.70 6.17 -6.02
N PHE A 55 -1.52 5.92 -5.49
CA PHE A 55 -0.98 4.57 -5.30
C PHE A 55 -0.66 4.28 -3.84
N TYR A 56 -0.73 3.00 -3.45
CA TYR A 56 -0.31 2.57 -2.12
C TYR A 56 1.19 2.78 -1.92
N PRO A 57 1.68 2.99 -0.69
CA PRO A 57 3.10 2.87 -0.41
C PRO A 57 3.61 1.45 -0.67
N LYS A 58 4.84 1.35 -1.17
CA LYS A 58 5.62 0.12 -1.32
C LYS A 58 6.80 0.14 -0.37
N VAL A 59 7.04 -0.99 0.28
CA VAL A 59 8.26 -1.26 1.05
C VAL A 59 9.08 -2.30 0.31
N GLU A 60 10.38 -2.10 0.25
CA GLU A 60 11.34 -2.99 -0.37
C GLU A 60 12.57 -3.19 0.52
N VAL A 61 13.06 -4.42 0.60
CA VAL A 61 14.27 -4.79 1.33
C VAL A 61 15.08 -5.76 0.47
N SER A 62 16.37 -5.50 0.34
CA SER A 62 17.28 -6.37 -0.39
C SER A 62 18.23 -7.11 0.55
N THR A 63 18.42 -8.41 0.32
CA THR A 63 19.46 -9.20 1.00
C THR A 63 20.36 -9.85 -0.03
N ALA A 64 21.68 -9.79 0.19
CA ALA A 64 22.67 -10.47 -0.64
C ALA A 64 23.11 -11.82 -0.04
N SER A 65 22.59 -12.21 1.13
CA SER A 65 23.09 -13.31 1.93
C SER A 65 22.00 -14.30 2.30
N TYR A 66 22.37 -15.59 2.30
CA TYR A 66 21.59 -16.67 2.92
C TYR A 66 21.75 -16.71 4.44
N GLN A 67 22.63 -15.89 5.03
CA GLN A 67 22.80 -15.86 6.48
C GLN A 67 21.53 -15.33 7.15
N SER A 68 20.90 -16.22 7.91
CA SER A 68 19.90 -15.90 8.90
C SER A 68 20.62 -15.64 10.22
N ALA A 69 20.37 -14.49 10.86
CA ALA A 69 20.71 -14.33 12.27
C ALA A 69 20.05 -15.46 13.07
N ARG A 70 20.74 -16.05 14.06
CA ARG A 70 20.10 -17.01 14.98
C ARG A 70 18.98 -16.29 15.75
N SER A 71 17.74 -16.41 15.28
CA SER A 71 16.55 -15.99 16.00
C SER A 71 15.68 -17.22 16.28
N SER A 72 15.11 -17.26 17.48
CA SER A 72 14.20 -18.31 17.95
C SER A 72 12.75 -18.07 17.51
N MET A 73 12.46 -16.93 16.87
CA MET A 73 11.14 -16.62 16.36
C MET A 73 10.94 -17.29 14.99
N PRO A 74 9.76 -17.85 14.67
CA PRO A 74 9.50 -18.47 13.38
C PRO A 74 9.24 -17.46 12.23
N PHE A 75 9.43 -16.16 12.47
CA PHE A 75 9.13 -15.07 11.53
C PHE A 75 10.23 -14.00 11.51
N GLY A 76 10.14 -13.04 10.58
CA GLY A 76 11.10 -11.95 10.43
C GLY A 76 12.37 -12.34 9.67
N PHE A 77 12.25 -13.30 8.74
CA PHE A 77 13.38 -13.82 7.97
C PHE A 77 13.14 -13.77 6.45
N LEU A 78 14.20 -13.43 5.73
CA LEU A 78 14.31 -13.49 4.28
C LEU A 78 15.00 -14.80 3.90
N HIS A 79 14.31 -15.64 3.13
CA HIS A 79 14.69 -17.04 2.90
C HIS A 79 15.81 -17.23 1.86
N SER A 80 16.04 -16.25 0.98
CA SER A 80 17.08 -16.29 -0.04
C SER A 80 17.59 -14.89 -0.39
N PRO A 81 18.79 -14.75 -0.98
CA PRO A 81 19.23 -13.51 -1.58
C PRO A 81 18.26 -13.02 -2.66
N GLY A 82 18.02 -11.72 -2.67
CA GLY A 82 17.15 -11.05 -3.62
C GLY A 82 16.40 -9.89 -3.00
N VAL A 83 15.42 -9.42 -3.74
CA VAL A 83 14.58 -8.27 -3.37
C VAL A 83 13.26 -8.78 -2.81
N TYR A 84 12.83 -8.24 -1.68
CA TYR A 84 11.54 -8.52 -1.06
C TYR A 84 10.70 -7.25 -1.05
N SER A 85 9.45 -7.33 -1.49
CA SER A 85 8.58 -6.16 -1.51
C SER A 85 7.16 -6.46 -1.05
N THR A 86 6.48 -5.43 -0.57
CA THR A 86 5.04 -5.47 -0.32
C THR A 86 4.43 -4.08 -0.40
N THR A 87 3.13 -4.01 -0.70
CA THR A 87 2.32 -2.80 -0.58
C THR A 87 1.66 -2.74 0.79
N ILE A 88 1.53 -1.54 1.35
CA ILE A 88 0.97 -1.34 2.70
C ILE A 88 -0.30 -0.49 2.64
N SER A 89 -1.32 -0.87 3.43
CA SER A 89 -2.53 -0.07 3.69
C SER A 89 -2.79 0.05 5.19
N ALA A 90 -3.78 0.86 5.58
CA ALA A 90 -4.23 1.06 6.95
C ALA A 90 -3.06 1.30 7.93
N THR A 91 -2.14 2.18 7.53
CA THR A 91 -0.82 2.40 8.14
C THR A 91 -0.87 2.74 9.64
N LYS A 92 -1.90 3.50 10.05
CA LYS A 92 -2.15 3.82 11.46
C LYS A 92 -2.65 2.63 12.26
N LEU A 93 -3.55 1.82 11.68
CA LEU A 93 -4.08 0.62 12.33
C LEU A 93 -2.96 -0.39 12.60
N PHE A 94 -2.08 -0.60 11.62
CA PHE A 94 -0.98 -1.55 11.72
C PHE A 94 0.34 -0.95 12.23
N LYS A 95 0.34 0.26 12.78
CA LYS A 95 1.57 0.97 13.18
C LYS A 95 2.53 0.13 14.00
N THR A 96 2.06 -0.43 15.12
CA THR A 96 2.89 -1.21 16.03
C THR A 96 3.45 -2.46 15.35
N TYR A 97 2.61 -3.16 14.60
CA TYR A 97 3.00 -4.35 13.83
C TYR A 97 4.08 -4.03 12.78
N LEU A 98 3.87 -2.98 11.98
CA LEU A 98 4.80 -2.59 10.92
C LEU A 98 6.17 -2.21 11.49
N ILE A 99 6.21 -1.39 12.54
CA ILE A 99 7.47 -1.00 13.18
C ILE A 99 8.20 -2.23 13.73
N GLU A 100 7.50 -3.15 14.38
CA GLU A 100 8.09 -4.38 14.92
C GLU A 100 8.66 -5.28 13.81
N GLN A 101 7.90 -5.53 12.74
CA GLN A 101 8.37 -6.38 11.63
C GLN A 101 9.56 -5.76 10.90
N LEU A 102 9.52 -4.47 10.61
CA LEU A 102 10.64 -3.74 9.99
C LEU A 102 11.90 -3.78 10.89
N SER A 103 11.72 -3.65 12.21
CA SER A 103 12.81 -3.78 13.18
C SER A 103 13.45 -5.17 13.13
N LEU A 104 12.63 -6.23 13.07
CA LEU A 104 13.12 -7.60 12.99
C LEU A 104 13.87 -7.88 11.69
N VAL A 105 13.37 -7.39 10.56
CA VAL A 105 14.04 -7.54 9.26
C VAL A 105 15.42 -6.88 9.30
N LEU A 106 15.51 -5.62 9.74
CA LEU A 106 16.80 -4.91 9.88
C LEU A 106 17.74 -5.61 10.86
N LYS A 107 17.21 -6.10 11.99
CA LYS A 107 18.01 -6.81 12.99
C LYS A 107 18.59 -8.11 12.46
N ASN A 108 17.81 -8.85 11.67
CA ASN A 108 18.18 -10.19 11.21
C ASN A 108 19.04 -10.16 9.92
N HIS A 109 18.84 -9.16 9.06
CA HIS A 109 19.46 -9.09 7.73
C HIS A 109 20.32 -7.85 7.49
N GLY A 110 20.28 -6.86 8.39
CA GLY A 110 20.94 -5.57 8.18
C GLY A 110 20.32 -4.79 7.01
N GLY A 111 21.13 -3.95 6.37
CA GLY A 111 20.71 -3.18 5.20
C GLY A 111 19.84 -1.96 5.54
N VAL A 112 18.95 -1.62 4.61
CA VAL A 112 18.02 -0.50 4.70
C VAL A 112 16.64 -0.93 4.21
N ILE A 113 15.62 -0.17 4.63
CA ILE A 113 14.24 -0.29 4.17
C ILE A 113 14.02 0.80 3.13
N ASP A 114 13.77 0.42 1.90
CA ASP A 114 13.40 1.33 0.83
C ASP A 114 11.88 1.52 0.81
N VAL A 115 11.43 2.77 0.79
CA VAL A 115 10.02 3.14 0.77
C VAL A 115 9.75 4.06 -0.41
N SER A 116 8.73 3.72 -1.20
CA SER A 116 8.34 4.42 -2.44
C SER A 116 6.83 4.39 -2.66
N GLU A 117 6.34 5.08 -3.67
CA GLU A 117 4.99 4.83 -4.20
C GLU A 117 4.99 3.55 -5.06
N SER A 118 3.98 2.70 -4.88
CA SER A 118 3.77 1.51 -5.71
C SER A 118 3.16 1.87 -7.08
N ASP A 119 2.96 0.85 -7.90
CA ASP A 119 2.13 0.89 -9.11
C ASP A 119 0.68 0.40 -8.86
N THR A 120 0.36 -0.01 -7.63
CA THR A 120 -0.97 -0.50 -7.23
C THR A 120 -1.88 0.68 -6.86
N PRO A 121 -2.94 0.96 -7.64
CA PRO A 121 -3.83 2.08 -7.38
C PRO A 121 -4.68 1.83 -6.13
N ILE A 122 -4.97 2.90 -5.38
CA ILE A 122 -5.89 2.88 -4.24
C ILE A 122 -7.34 3.07 -4.75
N PRO A 123 -8.24 2.10 -4.56
CA PRO A 123 -9.64 2.27 -4.88
C PRO A 123 -10.33 3.36 -4.05
N LEU A 124 -11.25 4.10 -4.67
CA LEU A 124 -12.03 5.15 -3.99
C LEU A 124 -12.73 4.62 -2.72
N HIS A 125 -13.26 3.40 -2.79
CA HIS A 125 -14.00 2.75 -1.69
C HIS A 125 -13.16 2.61 -0.42
N PHE A 126 -11.85 2.41 -0.56
CA PHE A 126 -10.94 2.22 0.56
C PHE A 126 -10.30 3.53 1.01
N ALA A 127 -10.01 4.44 0.08
CA ALA A 127 -9.61 5.81 0.41
C ALA A 127 -10.69 6.58 1.20
N ALA A 128 -11.96 6.21 1.01
CA ALA A 128 -13.12 6.80 1.65
C ALA A 128 -13.49 6.20 3.02
N ALA A 129 -12.84 5.11 3.42
CA ALA A 129 -13.23 4.37 4.62
C ALA A 129 -13.03 5.23 5.89
N GLY A 130 -14.11 5.44 6.65
CA GLY A 130 -14.10 6.16 7.93
C GLY A 130 -14.33 7.68 7.85
N SER A 131 -14.62 8.24 6.67
CA SER A 131 -15.00 9.66 6.56
C SER A 131 -16.51 9.84 6.45
N GLU A 132 -17.16 10.31 7.52
CA GLU A 132 -18.58 10.65 7.57
C GLU A 132 -18.98 11.64 6.45
N GLU A 133 -18.08 12.57 6.13
CA GLU A 133 -18.22 13.57 5.07
C GLU A 133 -18.51 12.97 3.67
N LEU A 134 -18.06 11.74 3.42
CA LEU A 134 -18.30 11.05 2.15
C LEU A 134 -19.62 10.29 2.12
N ASN A 135 -20.11 9.86 3.29
CA ASN A 135 -21.42 9.24 3.41
C ASN A 135 -22.54 10.29 3.28
N ASP A 136 -22.27 11.52 3.73
CA ASP A 136 -23.19 12.66 3.62
C ASP A 136 -23.12 13.39 2.27
N ALA A 137 -22.05 13.15 1.49
CA ALA A 137 -21.97 13.68 0.14
C ALA A 137 -23.16 13.17 -0.68
N ASN A 138 -23.90 14.08 -1.33
CA ASN A 138 -25.06 13.74 -2.16
C ASN A 138 -24.65 12.97 -3.43
N VAL A 139 -24.24 11.70 -3.29
CA VAL A 139 -23.81 10.81 -4.38
C VAL A 139 -24.91 10.68 -5.44
N GLY A 140 -26.18 10.80 -5.04
CA GLY A 140 -27.34 10.77 -5.94
C GLY A 140 -27.41 11.90 -6.98
N LYS A 141 -26.53 12.91 -6.91
CA LYS A 141 -26.42 13.98 -7.93
C LYS A 141 -25.25 13.81 -8.91
N ILE A 142 -24.45 12.75 -8.76
CA ILE A 142 -23.30 12.50 -9.65
C ILE A 142 -23.80 11.80 -10.92
N ASP A 143 -23.88 12.54 -12.02
CA ASP A 143 -24.39 12.07 -13.33
C ASP A 143 -23.33 11.33 -14.18
N VAL A 144 -22.28 10.82 -13.54
CA VAL A 144 -21.16 10.14 -14.20
C VAL A 144 -20.77 8.88 -13.44
N PRO A 145 -20.50 7.75 -14.12
CA PRO A 145 -20.05 6.55 -13.44
C PRO A 145 -18.73 6.79 -12.70
N LEU A 146 -18.69 6.56 -11.39
CA LEU A 146 -17.48 6.75 -10.58
C LEU A 146 -16.31 5.89 -11.08
N ARG A 147 -16.57 4.72 -11.67
CA ARG A 147 -15.54 3.83 -12.24
C ARG A 147 -14.83 4.41 -13.46
N ASP A 148 -15.43 5.40 -14.13
CA ASP A 148 -14.80 6.10 -15.25
C ASP A 148 -13.78 7.14 -14.75
N LEU A 149 -13.97 7.63 -13.52
CA LEU A 149 -13.16 8.70 -12.92
C LEU A 149 -12.21 8.22 -11.84
N PHE A 150 -12.51 7.13 -11.15
CA PHE A 150 -11.74 6.62 -10.02
C PHE A 150 -11.49 5.11 -10.17
N ASP A 151 -10.48 4.62 -9.47
CA ASP A 151 -10.23 3.19 -9.37
C ASP A 151 -11.25 2.51 -8.45
N ALA A 152 -11.63 1.30 -8.85
CA ALA A 152 -12.54 0.44 -8.12
C ALA A 152 -11.78 -0.81 -7.64
N PRO A 153 -12.23 -1.45 -6.54
CA PRO A 153 -11.65 -2.71 -6.11
C PRO A 153 -11.73 -3.74 -7.24
N ASP A 154 -10.61 -4.38 -7.53
CA ASP A 154 -10.54 -5.50 -8.47
C ASP A 154 -10.36 -6.79 -7.67
N LEU A 155 -11.32 -7.71 -7.84
CA LEU A 155 -11.28 -9.01 -7.18
C LEU A 155 -10.07 -9.84 -7.64
N ALA A 156 -9.56 -9.60 -8.86
CA ALA A 156 -8.36 -10.27 -9.36
C ALA A 156 -7.08 -9.80 -8.62
N ASN A 157 -7.05 -8.57 -8.11
CA ASN A 157 -5.93 -8.04 -7.31
C ASN A 157 -6.07 -8.34 -5.81
N THR A 158 -7.13 -9.05 -5.43
CA THR A 158 -7.44 -9.48 -4.05
C THR A 158 -7.12 -10.98 -3.94
N ASP A 159 -5.93 -11.36 -4.38
CA ASP A 159 -5.49 -12.75 -4.41
C ASP A 159 -4.85 -13.19 -3.08
N ASP A 160 -5.04 -14.46 -2.73
CA ASP A 160 -4.43 -15.14 -1.59
C ASP A 160 -3.18 -15.94 -2.00
N GLU A 161 -2.69 -15.81 -3.24
CA GLU A 161 -1.52 -16.51 -3.79
C GLU A 161 -0.29 -16.55 -2.86
N ILE A 162 0.01 -15.44 -2.17
CA ILE A 162 1.11 -15.38 -1.20
C ILE A 162 0.81 -16.26 0.01
N SER A 163 -0.37 -16.09 0.62
CA SER A 163 -0.78 -16.86 1.81
C SER A 163 -0.98 -18.35 1.51
N ASN A 164 -1.37 -18.68 0.28
CA ASN A 164 -1.52 -20.05 -0.21
C ASN A 164 -0.19 -20.69 -0.63
N GLY A 165 0.88 -19.89 -0.73
CA GLY A 165 2.19 -20.36 -1.20
C GLY A 165 2.23 -20.72 -2.68
N THR A 166 1.28 -20.22 -3.48
CA THR A 166 1.18 -20.49 -4.93
C THR A 166 1.84 -19.41 -5.78
N LEU A 167 2.24 -18.28 -5.18
CA LEU A 167 3.05 -17.27 -5.87
C LEU A 167 4.43 -17.87 -6.24
N ILE A 168 4.74 -17.88 -7.54
CA ILE A 168 6.04 -18.28 -8.06
C ILE A 168 6.77 -17.02 -8.55
N PRO A 169 7.63 -16.40 -7.72
CA PRO A 169 8.40 -15.24 -8.12
C PRO A 169 9.53 -15.64 -9.08
N ASN A 170 9.95 -14.69 -9.92
CA ASN A 170 11.16 -14.85 -10.74
C ASN A 170 12.40 -15.01 -9.86
N GLU A 171 13.46 -15.63 -10.40
CA GLU A 171 14.75 -15.71 -9.72
C GLU A 171 15.26 -14.30 -9.37
N GLY A 172 15.57 -14.07 -8.09
CA GLY A 172 16.01 -12.76 -7.58
C GLY A 172 14.88 -11.83 -7.11
N GLY A 173 13.62 -12.19 -7.35
CA GLY A 173 12.45 -11.49 -6.84
C GLY A 173 11.74 -10.57 -7.86
N PRO A 174 10.85 -9.67 -7.37
CA PRO A 174 10.58 -9.43 -5.97
C PRO A 174 9.84 -10.60 -5.29
N TYR A 175 10.39 -11.07 -4.17
CA TYR A 175 9.74 -12.00 -3.26
C TYR A 175 8.72 -11.25 -2.38
N PRO A 176 7.66 -11.92 -1.87
CA PRO A 176 6.71 -11.28 -0.98
C PRO A 176 7.36 -10.97 0.39
N LEU A 177 7.30 -9.71 0.82
CA LEU A 177 7.77 -9.28 2.15
C LEU A 177 6.70 -9.47 3.25
N ALA A 178 5.43 -9.57 2.87
CA ALA A 178 4.30 -9.80 3.77
C ALA A 178 3.32 -10.80 3.16
N ALA A 179 2.50 -11.43 4.00
CA ALA A 179 1.54 -12.46 3.58
C ALA A 179 0.38 -11.91 2.72
N PHE A 180 0.08 -10.61 2.83
CA PHE A 180 -1.02 -9.97 2.13
C PHE A 180 -0.57 -8.64 1.53
N THR A 181 -1.12 -8.32 0.35
CA THR A 181 -0.96 -7.03 -0.31
C THR A 181 -1.93 -5.99 0.26
N ALA A 182 -1.68 -4.70 0.00
CA ALA A 182 -2.55 -3.62 0.44
C ALA A 182 -4.02 -3.76 0.00
N PRO A 183 -4.35 -4.07 -1.28
CA PRO A 183 -5.74 -4.28 -1.69
C PRO A 183 -6.41 -5.43 -0.95
N ARG A 184 -5.66 -6.52 -0.69
CA ARG A 184 -6.17 -7.69 0.02
C ARG A 184 -6.49 -7.40 1.48
N ILE A 185 -5.67 -6.59 2.13
CA ILE A 185 -5.89 -6.09 3.50
C ILE A 185 -7.14 -5.20 3.52
N ASP A 186 -7.24 -4.21 2.65
CA ASP A 186 -8.38 -3.29 2.62
C ASP A 186 -9.71 -4.00 2.39
N TYR A 187 -9.74 -4.94 1.45
CA TYR A 187 -10.92 -5.75 1.19
C TYR A 187 -11.35 -6.54 2.42
N SER A 188 -10.39 -7.14 3.12
CA SER A 188 -10.64 -7.89 4.35
C SER A 188 -11.17 -6.97 5.45
N LEU A 189 -10.55 -5.82 5.68
CA LEU A 189 -10.99 -4.85 6.68
C LEU A 189 -12.40 -4.34 6.40
N HIS A 190 -12.77 -4.14 5.13
CA HIS A 190 -14.12 -3.73 4.76
C HIS A 190 -15.19 -4.82 4.99
N ARG A 191 -14.78 -6.09 5.12
CA ARG A 191 -15.69 -7.23 5.36
C ARG A 191 -15.77 -7.68 6.82
N LEU A 192 -14.92 -7.14 7.69
CA LEU A 192 -14.97 -7.38 9.14
C LEU A 192 -16.07 -6.54 9.79
#